data_AF-A0A6J2PI46-F1
#
_entry.id   AF-A0A6J2PI46-F1
#
_cell.length_a   1.000
_cell.length_b   1.000
_cell.length_c   1.000
_cell.angle_alpha   90.00
_cell.angle_beta   90.00
_cell.angle_gamma   90.00
#
_symmetry.space_group_name_H-M   'P 1'
#
loop_
_entity.id
_entity.type
_entity.pdbx_description
1 polymer ?
#
loop_
_entity_poly.entity_id
_entity_poly.type
_entity_poly.pdbx_seq_one_letter_code
_entity_poly.pdbx_strand_id
1 'polypeptide(L)'
;MVFVRGPKTGDIQHFVEKVVFRLHESFPKPKRVCKEPPYKVEESGYAGFLMPIEVYFKNKEEPKKVCFNYDLFLNLEGNPPVNHLRCEKLTFNNPTKEFRRKLEV
;
A
#
# COMPACT_ATOMS: atom_id res chain seq x y z
N MET A 1 2.16 1.10 -12.90
CA MET A 1 1.27 1.51 -11.81
C MET A 1 1.40 0.53 -10.65
N VAL A 2 1.40 1.02 -9.41
CA VAL A 2 1.32 0.18 -8.20
C VAL A 2 0.25 0.75 -7.27
N PHE A 3 -0.45 -0.12 -6.53
CA PHE A 3 -1.61 0.28 -5.73
C PHE A 3 -1.76 -0.55 -4.44
N VAL A 4 -2.48 0.02 -3.48
CA VAL A 4 -3.03 -0.66 -2.30
C VAL A 4 -4.54 -0.49 -2.31
N ARG A 5 -5.28 -1.59 -2.15
CA ARG A 5 -6.75 -1.57 -2.10
C ARG A 5 -7.28 -2.70 -1.22
N GLY A 6 -8.51 -2.56 -0.75
CA GLY A 6 -9.24 -3.66 -0.12
C GLY A 6 -9.67 -4.74 -1.13
N PRO A 7 -10.17 -5.88 -0.64
CA PRO A 7 -10.66 -6.96 -1.49
C PRO A 7 -11.95 -6.55 -2.22
N LYS A 8 -12.04 -6.85 -3.53
CA LYS A 8 -13.20 -6.61 -4.45
C LYS A 8 -13.81 -5.20 -4.38
N THR A 9 -14.55 -4.90 -3.33
CA THR A 9 -15.31 -3.66 -3.09
C THR A 9 -15.08 -3.06 -1.69
N GLY A 10 -14.23 -3.67 -0.86
CA GLY A 10 -13.98 -3.23 0.51
C GLY A 10 -13.22 -1.91 0.54
N ASP A 11 -13.86 -0.86 1.04
CA ASP A 11 -13.22 0.44 1.24
C ASP A 11 -12.41 0.45 2.53
N ILE A 12 -11.09 0.49 2.36
CA ILE A 12 -10.14 0.53 3.48
C ILE A 12 -9.95 1.92 4.08
N GLN A 13 -10.49 2.99 3.47
CA GLN A 13 -10.37 4.37 3.96
C GLN A 13 -10.92 4.53 5.40
N HIS A 14 -11.85 3.68 5.82
CA HIS A 14 -12.43 3.68 7.16
C HIS A 14 -11.37 3.49 8.26
N PHE A 15 -10.39 2.62 8.02
CA PHE A 15 -9.32 2.31 8.98
C PHE A 15 -7.91 2.69 8.50
N VAL A 16 -7.72 3.06 7.24
CA VAL A 16 -6.43 3.54 6.69
C VAL A 16 -6.38 5.07 6.72
N GLU A 17 -5.34 5.63 7.34
CA GLU A 17 -5.07 7.07 7.38
C GLU A 17 -4.36 7.53 6.11
N LYS A 18 -3.34 6.78 5.68
CA LYS A 18 -2.55 7.07 4.48
C LYS A 18 -1.71 5.85 4.07
N VAL A 19 -1.30 5.84 2.81
CA VAL A 19 -0.33 4.90 2.26
C VAL A 19 0.90 5.67 1.79
N VAL A 20 2.10 5.17 2.13
CA VAL A 20 3.38 5.76 1.74
C VAL A 20 4.12 4.84 0.77
N PHE A 21 4.20 5.33 -0.46
CA PHE A 21 5.05 4.98 -1.59
C PHE A 21 6.54 5.27 -1.37
N ARG A 22 7.43 4.31 -1.08
CA ARG A 22 8.89 4.59 -1.10
C ARG A 22 9.52 4.08 -2.38
N LEU A 23 9.52 4.93 -3.41
CA LEU A 23 10.20 4.69 -4.68
C LEU A 23 11.72 4.64 -4.48
N HIS A 24 12.43 4.08 -5.46
CA HIS A 24 13.88 4.12 -5.53
C HIS A 24 14.39 5.58 -5.57
N GLU A 25 15.60 5.83 -5.05
CA GLU A 25 16.16 7.19 -4.92
C GLU A 25 16.41 7.89 -6.26
N SER A 26 16.44 7.15 -7.36
CA SER A 26 16.51 7.71 -8.71
C SER A 26 15.26 8.49 -9.13
N PHE A 27 14.13 8.32 -8.45
CA PHE A 27 12.90 9.06 -8.73
C PHE A 27 12.89 10.40 -8.00
N PRO A 28 12.45 11.50 -8.65
CA PRO A 28 12.25 12.76 -7.95
C PRO A 28 11.15 12.60 -6.90
N LYS A 29 11.40 13.16 -5.70
CA LYS A 29 10.52 13.06 -4.53
C LYS A 29 10.11 11.60 -4.28
N PRO A 30 11.06 10.70 -3.93
CA PRO A 30 10.83 9.25 -3.92
C PRO A 30 9.79 8.81 -2.86
N LYS A 31 9.53 9.64 -1.85
CA LYS A 31 8.46 9.43 -0.86
C LYS A 31 7.12 9.99 -1.37
N ARG A 32 6.24 9.12 -1.86
CA ARG A 32 4.88 9.45 -2.30
C ARG A 32 3.89 9.14 -1.18
N VAL A 33 2.97 10.05 -0.89
CA VAL A 33 2.00 9.89 0.20
C VAL A 33 0.60 10.06 -0.36
N CYS A 34 -0.24 9.04 -0.20
CA CYS A 34 -1.65 9.05 -0.57
C CYS A 34 -2.48 9.05 0.72
N LYS A 35 -3.23 10.11 1.00
CA LYS A 35 -4.10 10.21 2.19
C LYS A 35 -5.52 9.71 1.93
N GLU A 36 -5.93 9.65 0.67
CA GLU A 36 -7.27 9.27 0.23
C GLU A 36 -7.18 8.29 -0.95
N PRO A 37 -8.19 7.43 -1.15
CA PRO A 37 -8.23 6.54 -2.30
C PRO A 37 -8.41 7.31 -3.62
N PRO A 38 -7.96 6.77 -4.75
CA PRO A 38 -7.22 5.52 -4.88
C PRO A 38 -5.77 5.65 -4.37
N TYR A 39 -5.36 4.72 -3.50
CA TYR A 39 -3.97 4.67 -3.01
C TYR A 39 -3.08 4.04 -4.09
N LYS A 40 -2.62 4.85 -5.04
CA LYS A 40 -1.79 4.39 -6.16
C LYS A 40 -0.71 5.39 -6.57
N VAL A 41 0.31 4.87 -7.22
CA VAL A 41 1.37 5.65 -7.87
C VAL A 41 1.55 5.16 -9.31
N GLU A 42 1.63 6.11 -10.23
CA GLU A 42 1.91 5.89 -11.65
C GLU A 42 3.20 6.61 -12.00
N GLU A 43 4.14 5.86 -12.59
CA GLU A 43 5.48 6.32 -12.95
C GLU A 43 5.99 5.50 -14.13
N SER A 44 6.98 6.05 -14.83
CA SER A 44 7.76 5.37 -15.87
C SER A 44 9.17 5.11 -15.35
N GLY A 45 9.72 3.93 -15.59
CA GLY A 45 11.04 3.53 -15.12
C GLY A 45 11.67 2.47 -16.02
N TYR A 46 12.97 2.25 -15.85
CA TYR A 46 13.77 1.35 -16.69
C TYR A 46 14.12 0.02 -16.00
N ALA A 47 13.94 -0.08 -14.68
CA ALA A 47 14.29 -1.26 -13.91
C ALA A 47 13.29 -1.49 -12.77
N GLY A 48 13.15 -2.76 -12.38
CA GLY A 48 12.42 -3.14 -11.18
C GLY A 48 13.23 -2.91 -9.90
N PHE A 49 12.54 -2.86 -8.76
CA PHE A 49 13.16 -2.67 -7.45
C PHE A 49 12.24 -3.11 -6.30
N LEU A 50 12.82 -3.36 -5.13
CA LEU A 50 12.06 -3.55 -3.89
C LEU A 50 11.56 -2.19 -3.38
N MET A 51 10.24 -2.04 -3.34
CA MET A 51 9.57 -0.82 -2.93
C MET A 51 8.93 -1.01 -1.55
N PRO A 52 9.44 -0.35 -0.50
CA PRO A 52 8.74 -0.30 0.78
C PRO A 52 7.41 0.45 0.66
N ILE A 53 6.33 -0.16 1.14
CA ILE A 53 5.00 0.41 1.23
C ILE A 53 4.61 0.45 2.71
N GLU A 54 4.31 1.64 3.23
CA GLU A 54 3.82 1.80 4.61
C GLU A 54 2.32 2.11 4.58
N VAL A 55 1.51 1.30 5.26
CA VAL A 55 0.07 1.56 5.44
C VAL A 55 -0.14 2.03 6.87
N TYR A 56 -0.53 3.29 7.04
CA TYR A 56 -0.83 3.89 8.35
C TYR A 56 -2.30 3.70 8.68
N PHE A 57 -2.58 3.30 9.91
CA PHE A 57 -3.94 3.09 10.38
C PHE A 57 -4.48 4.31 11.10
N LYS A 58 -5.80 4.52 11.06
CA LYS A 58 -6.53 5.46 11.92
C LYS A 58 -6.64 4.91 13.35
N ASN A 59 -5.50 4.46 13.90
CA ASN A 59 -5.34 3.87 15.22
C ASN A 59 -4.47 4.80 16.08
N LYS A 60 -4.88 5.04 17.32
CA LYS A 60 -4.13 5.88 18.27
C LYS A 60 -3.05 5.08 19.01
N GLU A 61 -3.25 3.77 19.14
CA GLU A 61 -2.35 2.83 19.80
C GLU A 61 -1.49 2.06 18.77
N GLU A 62 -0.54 1.26 19.26
CA GLU A 62 0.25 0.40 18.39
C GLU A 62 -0.55 -0.86 17.94
N PRO A 63 -0.33 -1.36 16.72
CA PRO A 63 0.53 -0.77 15.69
C PRO A 63 -0.12 0.43 15.00
N LYS A 64 0.64 1.52 14.81
CA LYS A 64 0.18 2.70 14.03
C LYS A 64 0.29 2.49 12.51
N LYS A 65 1.12 1.55 12.09
CA LYS A 65 1.34 1.23 10.67
C LYS A 65 1.81 -0.21 10.49
N VAL A 66 1.74 -0.68 9.25
CA VAL A 66 2.43 -1.89 8.79
C VAL A 66 3.32 -1.54 7.59
N CYS A 67 4.43 -2.25 7.44
CA CYS A 67 5.37 -2.09 6.34
C CYS A 67 5.41 -3.36 5.49
N PHE A 68 5.39 -3.18 4.17
CA PHE A 68 5.51 -4.24 3.19
C PHE A 68 6.66 -3.92 2.25
N ASN A 69 7.55 -4.88 2.00
CA ASN A 69 8.51 -4.77 0.89
C ASN A 69 7.86 -5.40 -0.34
N TYR A 70 7.50 -4.59 -1.33
CA TYR A 70 6.85 -5.04 -2.56
C TYR A 70 7.88 -5.12 -3.68
N ASP A 71 7.99 -6.29 -4.32
CA ASP A 71 8.83 -6.45 -5.50
C ASP A 71 8.13 -5.89 -6.74
N LEU A 72 8.60 -4.73 -7.20
CA LEU A 72 8.12 -4.11 -8.43
C LEU A 72 9.06 -4.55 -9.54
N PHE A 73 8.69 -5.60 -10.27
CA PHE A 73 9.45 -6.10 -11.41
C PHE A 73 8.85 -5.63 -12.73
N LEU A 74 9.70 -5.56 -13.76
CA LEU A 74 9.32 -5.23 -15.13
C LEU A 74 9.60 -6.45 -16.01
N ASN A 75 8.72 -6.71 -16.96
CA ASN A 75 8.94 -7.74 -17.97
C ASN A 75 9.76 -7.19 -19.13
N LEU A 76 10.57 -8.06 -19.73
CA LEU A 76 11.32 -7.74 -20.95
C LEU A 76 10.36 -7.60 -22.14
N GLU A 77 10.79 -6.83 -23.13
CA GLU A 77 10.07 -6.67 -24.40
C GLU A 77 9.73 -8.04 -25.03
N GLY A 78 8.54 -8.13 -25.61
CA GLY A 78 8.00 -9.38 -26.16
C GLY A 78 7.26 -10.27 -25.16
N ASN A 79 7.36 -10.02 -23.85
CA ASN A 79 6.56 -10.70 -22.84
C ASN A 79 5.24 -9.96 -22.56
N PRO A 80 4.20 -10.65 -22.07
CA PRO A 80 2.96 -10.00 -21.65
C PRO A 80 3.19 -8.94 -20.55
N PRO A 81 2.36 -7.89 -20.49
CA PRO A 81 2.42 -6.90 -19.42
C PRO A 81 2.26 -7.53 -18.02
N VAL A 82 2.96 -6.99 -17.04
CA VAL A 82 2.87 -7.45 -15.64
C VAL A 82 1.51 -7.07 -15.05
N ASN A 83 0.76 -8.06 -14.59
CA ASN A 83 -0.43 -7.90 -13.75
C ASN A 83 -0.30 -8.77 -12.50
N HIS A 84 0.40 -8.26 -11.49
CA HIS A 84 0.68 -8.97 -10.25
C HIS A 84 -0.21 -8.46 -9.12
N LEU A 85 -0.82 -9.39 -8.35
CA LEU A 85 -1.65 -9.10 -7.19
C LEU A 85 -1.12 -9.89 -5.98
N ARG A 86 -0.79 -9.19 -4.89
CA ARG A 86 -0.38 -9.80 -3.63
C ARG A 86 -1.44 -9.54 -2.56
N CYS A 87 -1.94 -10.61 -1.93
CA CYS A 87 -2.91 -10.53 -0.86
C CYS A 87 -2.20 -10.59 0.50
N GLU A 88 -2.55 -9.65 1.40
CA GLU A 88 -2.01 -9.59 2.76
C GLU A 88 -3.15 -9.68 3.76
N LYS A 89 -2.95 -10.45 4.84
CA LYS A 89 -3.90 -10.56 5.94
C LYS A 89 -3.25 -10.01 7.21
N LEU A 90 -3.91 -9.04 7.83
CA LEU A 90 -3.49 -8.44 9.09
C LEU A 90 -4.43 -8.87 10.22
N THR A 91 -3.87 -9.14 11.38
CA THR A 91 -4.62 -9.48 12.60
C THR A 91 -4.30 -8.44 13.67
N PHE A 92 -5.33 -7.79 14.21
CA PHE A 92 -5.19 -6.85 15.32
C PHE A 92 -5.75 -7.52 16.58
N ASN A 93 -4.90 -7.74 17.58
CA ASN A 93 -5.30 -8.36 18.84
C ASN A 93 -5.79 -7.30 19.81
N ASN A 94 -6.99 -7.48 20.35
CA ASN A 94 -7.63 -6.57 21.31
C ASN A 94 -7.58 -5.08 20.89
N PRO A 95 -8.01 -4.72 19.67
CA PRO A 95 -8.01 -3.33 19.23
C PRO A 95 -8.92 -2.47 20.11
N THR A 96 -8.59 -1.19 20.25
CA THR A 96 -9.47 -0.22 20.94
C THR A 96 -10.88 -0.25 20.34
N LYS A 97 -11.91 0.02 21.15
CA LYS A 97 -13.30 0.08 20.68
C LYS A 97 -13.47 1.00 19.46
N GLU A 98 -12.77 2.13 19.45
CA GLU A 98 -12.78 3.08 18.34
C GLU A 98 -12.20 2.48 17.06
N PHE A 99 -11.04 1.82 17.13
CA PHE A 99 -10.38 1.24 15.97
C PHE A 99 -11.12 -0.01 15.46
N ARG A 100 -11.62 -0.85 16.37
CA ARG A 100 -12.46 -2.00 16.03
C ARG A 100 -13.66 -1.60 15.18
N ARG A 101 -14.38 -0.55 15.57
CA ARG A 101 -15.50 -0.03 14.80
C ARG A 101 -15.11 0.38 13.38
N LYS A 102 -13.89 0.89 13.17
CA LYS A 102 -13.38 1.28 11.84
C LYS A 102 -13.03 0.06 10.96
N LEU A 103 -12.68 -1.07 11.57
CA LEU A 103 -12.31 -2.31 10.87
C LEU A 103 -13.54 -3.13 10.43
N GLU A 104 -14.68 -2.94 11.07
CA GLU A 104 -15.91 -3.72 10.87
C GLU A 104 -16.96 -3.02 9.98
N VAL A 105 -16.61 -1.89 9.34
CA VAL A 105 -17.45 -1.21 8.33
C VAL A 105 -17.26 -1.85 6.97
#